data_AF-A0A972ZP16-F1
#
_entry.id   AF-A0A972ZP16-F1
#
_cell.length_a   1.000
_cell.length_b   1.000
_cell.length_c   1.000
_cell.angle_alpha   90.00
_cell.angle_beta   90.00
_cell.angle_gamma   90.00
#
_symmetry.space_group_name_H-M   'P 1'
#
loop_
_entity.id
_entity.type
_entity.pdbx_description
1 polymer ?
#
loop_
_entity_poly.entity_id
_entity_poly.type
_entity_poly.pdbx_seq_one_letter_code
_entity_poly.pdbx_strand_id
1 'polypeptide(L)'
;GYNDMFTDMFNSMENGSKPTEDFYDGYVVNAIMDACYKSAKTKKWEPVELREWNGLEEVELLTAFVDYDEENYLVKEEVLPDGREKVILKNKASGEIYQRVDPV
;
A
#
# COMPACT_ATOMS: atom_id res chain seq x y z
N GLY A 1 15.54 13.99 -6.04
CA GLY A 1 15.71 12.80 -5.17
C GLY A 1 14.44 12.57 -4.36
N TYR A 2 14.40 11.57 -3.46
CA TYR A 2 13.18 11.26 -2.69
C TYR A 2 12.62 12.47 -1.90
N ASN A 3 13.50 13.33 -1.36
CA ASN A 3 13.07 14.55 -0.67
C ASN A 3 12.24 15.47 -1.57
N ASP A 4 12.68 15.69 -2.82
CA ASP A 4 11.97 16.55 -3.77
C ASP A 4 10.60 15.96 -4.14
N MET A 5 10.50 14.63 -4.27
CA MET A 5 9.22 13.94 -4.51
C MET A 5 8.24 14.14 -3.35
N PHE A 6 8.71 13.97 -2.10
CA PHE A 6 7.85 14.20 -0.93
C PHE A 6 7.44 15.65 -0.80
N THR A 7 8.35 16.59 -1.05
CA THR A 7 8.04 18.03 -1.05
C THR A 7 6.98 18.36 -2.09
N ASP A 8 7.11 17.86 -3.33
CA ASP A 8 6.10 18.05 -4.38
C ASP A 8 4.73 17.47 -3.98
N MET A 9 4.72 16.25 -3.44
CA MET A 9 3.49 15.57 -3.01
C MET A 9 2.75 16.37 -1.92
N PHE A 10 3.46 16.78 -0.84
CA PHE A 10 2.83 17.52 0.26
C PHE A 10 2.38 18.92 -0.17
N ASN A 11 3.21 19.64 -0.93
CA ASN A 11 2.82 20.94 -1.47
C ASN A 11 1.60 20.84 -2.38
N SER A 12 1.54 19.81 -3.22
CA SER A 12 0.41 19.57 -4.12
C SER A 12 -0.87 19.31 -3.35
N MET A 13 -0.79 18.50 -2.28
CA MET A 13 -1.90 18.22 -1.37
C MET A 13 -2.41 19.49 -0.66
N GLU A 14 -1.50 20.32 -0.12
CA GLU A 14 -1.87 21.57 0.55
C GLU A 14 -2.51 22.59 -0.41
N ASN A 15 -2.05 22.63 -1.66
CA ASN A 15 -2.55 23.54 -2.68
C ASN A 15 -3.77 23.00 -3.46
N GLY A 16 -4.24 21.79 -3.16
CA GLY A 16 -5.35 21.15 -3.87
C GLY A 16 -5.06 20.91 -5.36
N SER A 17 -3.78 20.69 -5.70
CA SER A 17 -3.29 20.48 -7.06
C SER A 17 -2.76 19.06 -7.24
N LYS A 18 -2.58 18.63 -8.49
CA LYS A 18 -2.05 17.30 -8.79
C LYS A 18 -0.52 17.29 -8.60
N PRO A 19 0.06 16.29 -7.90
CA PRO A 19 1.51 16.13 -7.86
C PRO A 19 2.07 15.84 -9.26
N THR A 20 3.37 16.05 -9.40
CA THR A 20 4.12 15.80 -10.64
C THR A 20 4.02 14.34 -11.07
N GLU A 21 4.03 13.42 -10.11
CA GLU A 21 3.81 11.99 -10.31
C GLU A 21 2.70 11.54 -9.36
N ASP A 22 1.73 10.79 -9.86
CA ASP A 22 0.64 10.21 -9.07
C ASP A 22 0.68 8.67 -9.10
N PHE A 23 -0.33 8.05 -8.50
CA PHE A 23 -0.43 6.59 -8.50
C PHE A 23 -0.62 6.01 -9.91
N TYR A 24 -1.28 6.72 -10.82
CA TYR A 24 -1.51 6.28 -12.19
C TYR A 24 -0.20 6.19 -12.97
N ASP A 25 0.71 7.11 -12.76
CA ASP A 25 2.05 7.02 -13.35
C ASP A 25 2.77 5.73 -12.93
N GLY A 26 2.67 5.36 -11.65
CA GLY A 26 3.19 4.08 -11.13
C GLY A 26 2.51 2.85 -11.74
N TYR A 27 1.19 2.91 -11.95
CA TYR A 27 0.44 1.85 -12.63
C TYR A 27 0.92 1.64 -14.08
N VAL A 28 1.13 2.71 -14.84
CA VAL A 28 1.62 2.66 -16.21
C VAL A 28 3.00 2.01 -16.27
N VAL A 29 3.91 2.37 -15.35
CA VAL A 29 5.24 1.74 -15.27
C VAL A 29 5.12 0.24 -15.03
N ASN A 30 4.24 -0.20 -14.11
CA ASN A 30 4.02 -1.63 -13.88
C ASN A 30 3.49 -2.36 -15.12
N ALA A 31 2.54 -1.77 -15.85
CA ALA A 31 2.03 -2.36 -17.08
C ALA A 31 3.11 -2.50 -18.17
N ILE A 32 4.02 -1.52 -18.26
CA ILE A 32 5.19 -1.59 -19.15
C ILE A 32 6.11 -2.74 -18.72
N MET A 33 6.40 -2.86 -17.42
CA MET A 33 7.24 -3.93 -16.89
C MET A 33 6.63 -5.32 -17.18
N ASP A 34 5.33 -5.49 -17.03
CA ASP A 34 4.62 -6.73 -17.36
C ASP A 34 4.78 -7.10 -18.84
N ALA A 35 4.62 -6.12 -19.74
CA ALA A 35 4.84 -6.32 -21.17
C ALA A 35 6.30 -6.69 -21.49
N CYS A 36 7.27 -6.09 -20.80
CA CYS A 36 8.69 -6.44 -20.93
C CYS A 36 8.96 -7.89 -20.48
N TYR A 37 8.45 -8.30 -19.32
CA TYR A 37 8.61 -9.68 -18.83
C TYR A 37 7.93 -10.69 -19.75
N LYS A 38 6.72 -10.38 -20.25
CA LYS A 38 6.01 -11.21 -21.22
C LYS A 38 6.80 -11.33 -22.53
N SER A 39 7.31 -10.23 -23.07
CA SER A 39 8.14 -10.20 -24.28
C SER A 39 9.41 -11.03 -24.13
N ALA A 40 10.08 -10.93 -22.98
CA ALA A 40 11.27 -11.72 -22.68
C ALA A 40 10.99 -13.23 -22.68
N LYS A 41 9.80 -13.64 -22.21
CA LYS A 41 9.34 -15.03 -22.18
C LYS A 41 8.88 -15.54 -23.56
N THR A 42 8.11 -14.75 -24.30
CA THR A 42 7.50 -15.17 -25.58
C THR A 42 8.40 -14.93 -26.79
N LYS A 43 9.46 -14.12 -26.64
CA LYS A 43 10.36 -13.68 -27.71
C LYS A 43 9.65 -12.91 -28.82
N LYS A 44 8.56 -12.22 -28.49
CA LYS A 44 7.77 -11.40 -29.39
C LYS A 44 7.62 -9.99 -28.82
N TRP A 45 7.22 -9.06 -29.68
CA TRP A 45 6.70 -7.77 -29.25
C TRP A 45 5.34 -7.99 -28.60
N GLU A 46 5.28 -7.87 -27.28
CA GLU A 46 4.01 -7.91 -26.54
C GLU A 46 3.49 -6.48 -26.35
N PRO A 47 2.18 -6.25 -26.50
CA PRO A 47 1.59 -4.93 -26.26
C PRO A 47 1.65 -4.57 -24.78
N VAL A 48 1.73 -3.27 -24.49
CA VAL A 48 1.50 -2.74 -23.15
C VAL A 48 -0.01 -2.70 -22.93
N GLU A 49 -0.50 -3.54 -22.02
CA GLU A 49 -1.93 -3.66 -21.72
C GLU A 49 -2.28 -2.70 -20.56
N LEU A 50 -2.83 -1.54 -20.90
CA LEU A 50 -3.45 -0.64 -19.92
C LEU A 50 -4.92 -1.00 -19.79
N ARG A 51 -5.33 -1.41 -18.59
CA ARG A 51 -6.75 -1.51 -18.25
C ARG A 51 -7.27 -0.10 -18.00
N GLU A 52 -8.51 0.18 -18.41
CA GLU A 52 -9.17 1.43 -18.01
C GLU A 52 -9.28 1.43 -16.48
N TRP A 53 -8.42 2.22 -15.86
CA TRP A 53 -8.44 2.44 -14.43
C TRP A 53 -9.07 3.80 -14.17
N ASN A 54 -10.38 3.82 -13.96
CA ASN A 54 -11.16 5.04 -13.74
C ASN A 54 -11.17 5.49 -12.28
N GLY A 55 -10.23 5.00 -11.45
CA GLY A 55 -10.45 4.92 -10.01
C GLY A 55 -11.69 4.05 -9.73
N LEU A 56 -11.76 3.43 -8.57
CA LEU A 56 -13.09 3.08 -8.07
C LEU A 56 -13.58 4.37 -7.42
N GLU A 57 -14.64 4.99 -7.95
CA GLU A 57 -15.31 6.09 -7.23
C GLU A 57 -15.83 5.61 -5.86
N GLU A 58 -16.12 4.32 -5.77
CA GLU A 58 -16.47 3.58 -4.56
C GLU A 58 -15.50 2.41 -4.39
N VAL A 59 -14.25 2.68 -3.99
CA VAL A 59 -13.49 1.63 -3.30
C VAL A 59 -14.23 1.46 -1.97
N GLU A 60 -14.95 0.36 -1.76
CA GLU A 60 -15.16 -0.09 -0.39
C GLU A 60 -13.75 -0.13 0.21
N LEU A 61 -13.49 0.68 1.23
CA LEU A 61 -12.27 0.56 2.02
C LEU A 61 -12.19 -0.92 2.40
N LEU A 62 -11.41 -1.68 1.64
CA LEU A 62 -10.90 -2.98 2.01
C LEU A 62 -9.89 -2.66 3.09
N THR A 63 -10.40 -2.21 4.22
CA THR A 63 -9.75 -2.46 5.48
C THR A 63 -9.75 -3.96 5.60
N ALA A 64 -8.71 -4.58 5.02
CA ALA A 64 -8.29 -5.92 5.30
C ALA A 64 -7.77 -5.95 6.74
N PHE A 65 -8.63 -5.55 7.68
CA PHE A 65 -8.40 -5.73 9.08
C PHE A 65 -8.48 -7.22 9.32
N VAL A 66 -7.34 -7.84 9.57
CA VAL A 66 -7.26 -9.25 9.94
C VAL A 66 -7.82 -9.34 11.35
N ASP A 67 -8.82 -10.18 11.60
CA ASP A 67 -9.29 -10.42 12.96
C ASP A 67 -8.15 -11.02 13.80
N TYR A 68 -7.86 -10.41 14.95
CA TYR A 68 -6.89 -10.93 15.92
C TYR A 68 -7.59 -11.71 17.03
N ASP A 69 -8.59 -11.09 17.64
CA ASP A 69 -9.46 -11.67 18.67
C ASP A 69 -10.88 -11.06 18.57
N GLU A 70 -11.75 -11.36 19.54
CA GLU A 70 -13.13 -10.84 19.56
C GLU A 70 -13.19 -9.31 19.58
N GLU A 71 -12.22 -8.65 20.20
CA GLU A 71 -12.22 -7.21 20.46
C GLU A 71 -11.30 -6.43 19.50
N ASN A 72 -10.38 -7.10 18.80
CA ASN A 72 -9.28 -6.45 18.10
C ASN A 72 -9.02 -6.96 16.69
N TYR A 73 -8.63 -6.02 15.83
CA TYR A 73 -8.02 -6.28 14.54
C TYR A 73 -6.49 -6.26 14.65
N LEU A 74 -5.83 -7.18 13.97
CA LEU A 74 -4.39 -7.22 13.82
C LEU A 74 -3.96 -6.15 12.80
N VAL A 75 -3.07 -5.27 13.23
CA VAL A 75 -2.43 -4.27 12.37
C VAL A 75 -1.07 -4.77 11.88
N LYS A 76 -0.25 -5.31 12.79
CA LYS A 76 1.10 -5.78 12.48
C LYS A 76 1.64 -6.70 13.59
N GLU A 77 2.45 -7.67 13.21
CA GLU A 77 3.29 -8.47 14.12
C GLU A 77 4.78 -8.22 13.81
N GLU A 78 5.61 -8.23 14.85
CA GLU A 78 7.05 -8.02 14.74
C GLU A 78 7.79 -8.83 15.80
N VAL A 79 8.82 -9.56 15.39
CA VAL A 79 9.76 -10.23 16.31
C VAL A 79 10.86 -9.24 16.67
N LEU A 80 11.00 -8.94 17.96
CA LEU A 80 12.02 -8.04 18.48
C LEU A 80 13.40 -8.71 18.49
N PRO A 81 14.50 -7.94 18.53
CA PRO A 81 15.86 -8.49 18.56
C PRO A 81 16.15 -9.42 19.76
N ASP A 82 15.39 -9.30 20.84
CA ASP A 82 15.47 -10.14 22.04
C ASP A 82 14.58 -11.39 21.97
N GLY A 83 13.93 -11.63 20.83
CA GLY A 83 13.09 -12.80 20.58
C GLY A 83 11.64 -12.67 21.04
N ARG A 84 11.25 -11.56 21.67
CA ARG A 84 9.83 -11.32 22.04
C ARG A 84 9.00 -10.92 20.83
N GLU A 85 7.72 -11.29 20.85
CA GLU A 85 6.77 -10.86 19.83
C GLU A 85 6.04 -9.59 20.26
N LYS A 86 5.98 -8.62 19.36
CA LYS A 86 5.22 -7.38 19.51
C LYS A 86 4.08 -7.39 18.50
N VAL A 87 2.86 -7.24 19.02
CA VAL A 87 1.65 -7.09 18.20
C VAL A 87 1.12 -5.67 18.30
N ILE A 88 0.71 -5.11 17.17
CA ILE A 88 -0.01 -3.84 17.08
C ILE A 88 -1.46 -4.18 16.75
N LEU A 89 -2.36 -3.73 17.62
CA LEU A 89 -3.78 -4.06 17.59
C LEU A 89 -4.60 -2.79 17.44
N LYS A 90 -5.74 -2.90 16.74
CA LYS A 90 -6.77 -1.86 16.68
C LYS A 90 -8.05 -2.41 17.31
N ASN A 91 -8.53 -1.78 18.37
CA ASN A 91 -9.79 -2.17 18.99
C ASN A 91 -10.96 -1.94 18.02
N LYS A 92 -11.83 -2.94 17.89
CA LYS A 92 -12.97 -2.95 16.96
C LYS A 92 -14.05 -1.93 17.34
N ALA A 93 -14.26 -1.71 18.64
CA ALA A 93 -15.30 -0.83 19.14
C ALA A 93 -14.85 0.62 19.25
N SER A 94 -13.67 0.87 19.85
CA SER A 94 -13.16 2.22 20.07
C SER A 94 -12.34 2.77 18.91
N GLY A 95 -11.77 1.89 18.06
CA GLY A 95 -10.83 2.27 17.02
C GLY A 95 -9.43 2.63 17.54
N GLU A 96 -9.19 2.52 18.85
CA GLU A 96 -7.90 2.80 19.48
C GLU A 96 -6.82 1.83 18.98
N ILE A 97 -5.63 2.36 18.69
CA ILE A 97 -4.47 1.57 18.27
C ILE A 97 -3.50 1.48 19.45
N TYR A 98 -3.15 0.26 19.85
CA TYR A 98 -2.20 0.01 20.93
C TYR A 98 -1.26 -1.14 20.59
N GLN A 99 -0.20 -1.28 21.39
CA GLN A 99 0.80 -2.33 21.24
C GLN A 99 0.79 -3.25 22.46
N ARG A 100 0.99 -4.56 22.23
CA ARG A 100 1.19 -5.57 23.28
C ARG A 100 2.49 -6.31 22.97
N VAL A 101 3.28 -6.60 24.01
CA VAL A 101 4.47 -7.43 23.90
C VAL A 101 4.20 -8.69 24.68
N ASP A 102 4.10 -9.82 23.98
CA ASP A 102 3.84 -11.10 24.62
C ASP A 102 5.17 -11.67 25.14
N PRO A 103 5.22 -12.10 26.42
CA PRO A 103 6.41 -12.72 26.97
C PRO A 103 6.66 -14.10 26.34
N VAL A 104 7.94 -14.44 26.15
CA VAL A 104 8.40 -15.77 25.71
C VAL A 104 8.19 -16.80 26.82
#